data_AF-A0A0B3AND4-F1
#
_entry.id   AF-A0A0B3AND4-F1
#
_cell.length_a   1.000
_cell.length_b   1.000
_cell.length_c   1.000
_cell.angle_alpha   90.00
_cell.angle_beta   90.00
_cell.angle_gamma   90.00
#
_symmetry.space_group_name_H-M   'P 1'
#
loop_
_entity.id
_entity.type
_entity.pdbx_description
1 polymer ?
#
loop_
_entity_poly.entity_id
_entity_poly.type
_entity_poly.pdbx_seq_one_letter_code
_entity_poly.pdbx_strand_id
1 'polypeptide(L)'
;MVEIKKIVEIQKKSFIQLGAVFLIFLLFFIGFFFELPPWILYFLILTIIFNLVFGILFKKREISFNLFLLIFAIVSFVPLLGYIATILGMLLSFTYALIFGIWFFK
;
A
#
# COMPACT_ATOMS: atom_id res chain seq x y z
N MET A 1 20.80 -23.35 -13.61
CA MET A 1 19.58 -23.73 -12.85
C MET A 1 19.34 -22.87 -11.60
N VAL A 2 20.38 -22.48 -10.85
CA VAL A 2 20.28 -21.62 -9.65
C VAL A 2 19.85 -20.17 -9.97
N GLU A 3 20.29 -19.61 -11.10
CA GLU A 3 19.95 -18.23 -11.49
C GLU A 3 18.48 -18.07 -11.93
N ILE A 4 17.94 -19.05 -12.67
CA ILE A 4 16.53 -19.06 -13.09
C ILE A 4 15.61 -19.06 -11.85
N LYS A 5 15.99 -19.81 -10.81
CA LYS A 5 15.23 -19.87 -9.54
C LYS A 5 15.18 -18.51 -8.83
N LYS A 6 16.31 -17.79 -8.80
CA LYS A 6 16.39 -16.44 -8.21
C LYS A 6 15.54 -15.42 -8.96
N ILE A 7 15.56 -15.44 -10.29
CA ILE A 7 14.78 -14.50 -11.12
C ILE A 7 13.28 -14.70 -10.89
N VAL A 8 12.81 -15.96 -10.87
CA VAL A 8 11.40 -16.29 -10.62
C VAL A 8 10.97 -15.89 -9.20
N GLU A 9 11.85 -16.04 -8.20
CA GLU A 9 11.56 -15.60 -6.84
C GLU A 9 11.40 -14.08 -6.72
N ILE A 10 12.25 -13.31 -7.41
CA ILE A 10 12.20 -11.85 -7.43
C ILE A 10 10.93 -11.35 -8.12
N GLN A 11 10.51 -11.98 -9.22
CA GLN A 11 9.26 -11.65 -9.92
C GLN A 11 8.04 -11.93 -9.04
N LYS A 12 7.95 -13.11 -8.40
CA LYS A 12 6.84 -13.46 -7.49
C LYS A 12 6.70 -12.47 -6.33
N LYS A 13 7.82 -12.11 -5.70
CA LYS A 13 7.84 -11.15 -4.57
C LYS A 13 7.38 -9.76 -4.99
N SER A 14 7.80 -9.32 -6.17
CA SER A 14 7.40 -8.03 -6.75
C SER A 14 5.91 -8.00 -7.11
N PHE A 15 5.35 -9.13 -7.55
CA PHE A 15 3.93 -9.27 -7.82
C PHE A 15 3.08 -9.24 -6.54
N ILE A 16 3.55 -9.87 -5.45
CA ILE A 16 2.87 -9.81 -4.14
C ILE A 16 2.80 -8.36 -3.64
N GLN A 17 3.91 -7.60 -3.77
CA GLN A 17 3.93 -6.18 -3.41
C GLN A 17 2.97 -5.36 -4.29
N LEU A 18 2.94 -5.61 -5.59
CA LEU A 18 1.98 -4.95 -6.49
C LEU A 18 0.53 -5.18 -6.02
N GLY A 19 0.21 -6.41 -5.65
CA GLY A 19 -1.10 -6.77 -5.09
C GLY A 19 -1.41 -6.04 -3.79
N ALA A 20 -0.44 -5.92 -2.88
CA ALA A 20 -0.60 -5.18 -1.63
C ALA A 20 -0.82 -3.68 -1.87
N VAL A 21 -0.03 -3.07 -2.76
CA VAL A 21 -0.17 -1.64 -3.12
C VAL A 21 -1.54 -1.37 -3.76
N PHE A 22 -1.98 -2.24 -4.67
CA PHE A 22 -3.30 -2.13 -5.28
C PHE A 22 -4.42 -2.29 -4.25
N LEU A 23 -4.29 -3.25 -3.32
CA LEU A 23 -5.26 -3.46 -2.25
C LEU A 23 -5.35 -2.23 -1.32
N ILE A 24 -4.21 -1.63 -0.95
CA ILE A 24 -4.18 -0.40 -0.14
C ILE A 24 -4.94 0.73 -0.84
N PHE A 25 -4.69 0.93 -2.14
CA PHE A 25 -5.44 1.90 -2.94
C PHE A 25 -6.95 1.62 -2.94
N LEU A 26 -7.33 0.37 -3.18
CA LEU A 26 -8.74 -0.03 -3.26
C LEU A 26 -9.47 0.21 -1.93
N LEU A 27 -8.81 -0.04 -0.80
CA LEU A 27 -9.36 0.20 0.53
C LEU A 27 -9.56 1.70 0.80
N PHE A 28 -8.58 2.55 0.47
CA PHE A 28 -8.77 4.00 0.57
C PHE A 28 -9.85 4.52 -0.39
N PHE A 29 -9.92 3.98 -1.60
CA PHE A 29 -10.94 4.33 -2.59
C PHE A 29 -12.35 4.00 -2.09
N ILE A 30 -12.57 2.79 -1.56
CA ILE A 30 -13.85 2.43 -0.93
C ILE A 30 -14.17 3.38 0.23
N GLY A 31 -13.16 3.71 1.02
CA GLY A 31 -13.29 4.61 2.15
C GLY A 31 -13.74 6.01 1.82
N PHE A 32 -13.35 6.50 0.64
CA PHE A 32 -13.80 7.78 0.13
C PHE A 32 -15.31 7.82 -0.10
N PHE A 33 -15.93 6.71 -0.55
CA PHE A 33 -17.36 6.67 -0.87
C PHE A 33 -18.25 6.26 0.32
N PHE A 34 -17.77 5.37 1.18
CA PHE A 34 -18.66 4.67 2.13
C PHE A 34 -18.36 4.90 3.61
N GLU A 35 -17.40 5.76 3.95
CA GLU A 35 -16.82 5.89 5.30
C GLU A 35 -16.22 4.55 5.78
N LEU A 36 -14.96 4.53 6.22
CA LEU A 36 -14.32 3.26 6.56
C LEU A 36 -14.78 2.79 7.95
N PRO A 37 -15.50 1.67 8.07
CA PRO A 37 -15.72 1.08 9.38
C PRO A 37 -14.38 0.67 10.02
N PRO A 38 -14.28 0.69 11.36
CA PRO A 38 -13.02 0.45 12.07
C PRO A 38 -12.30 -0.84 11.68
N TRP A 39 -13.03 -1.93 11.40
CA TRP A 39 -12.43 -3.19 10.98
C TRP A 39 -11.70 -3.09 9.63
N ILE A 40 -12.17 -2.24 8.70
CA ILE A 40 -11.49 -2.03 7.41
C ILE A 40 -10.24 -1.18 7.63
N LEU A 41 -10.29 -0.19 8.53
CA LEU A 41 -9.11 0.60 8.90
C LEU A 41 -8.02 -0.27 9.53
N TYR A 42 -8.37 -1.21 10.41
CA TYR A 42 -7.40 -2.16 10.95
C TYR A 42 -6.79 -3.05 9.87
N PHE A 43 -7.61 -3.55 8.94
CA PHE A 43 -7.15 -4.35 7.81
C PHE A 43 -6.23 -3.55 6.87
N LEU A 44 -6.56 -2.28 6.62
CA LEU A 44 -5.73 -1.35 5.86
C LEU A 44 -4.37 -1.13 6.52
N ILE A 45 -4.35 -0.86 7.82
CA ILE A 45 -3.11 -0.69 8.59
C ILE A 45 -2.25 -1.95 8.52
N LEU A 46 -2.84 -3.13 8.72
CA LEU A 46 -2.12 -4.41 8.61
C LEU A 46 -1.52 -4.60 7.21
N THR A 47 -2.28 -4.25 6.17
CA THR A 47 -1.81 -4.34 4.78
C THR A 47 -0.64 -3.40 4.51
N ILE A 48 -0.69 -2.17 5.04
CA ILE A 48 0.41 -1.20 4.92
C ILE A 48 1.65 -1.69 5.67
N ILE A 49 1.50 -2.18 6.90
CA ILE A 49 2.61 -2.74 7.69
C ILE A 49 3.24 -3.93 6.95
N PHE A 50 2.42 -4.84 6.42
CA PHE A 50 2.91 -5.97 5.63
C PHE A 50 3.69 -5.49 4.41
N ASN A 51 3.17 -4.54 3.65
CA ASN A 51 3.86 -3.99 2.48
C ASN A 51 5.19 -3.31 2.86
N LEU A 52 5.23 -2.63 4.01
CA LEU A 52 6.41 -1.97 4.55
C LEU A 52 7.49 -2.99 4.97
N VAL A 53 7.11 -4.07 5.67
CA VAL A 53 8.01 -5.19 6.02
C VAL A 53 8.58 -5.83 4.76
N PHE A 54 7.76 -6.09 3.75
CA PHE A 54 8.22 -6.60 2.45
C PHE A 54 9.17 -5.59 1.77
N GLY A 55 8.85 -4.29 1.80
CA GLY A 55 9.71 -3.23 1.27
C GLY A 55 11.10 -3.22 1.90
N ILE A 56 11.19 -3.34 3.22
CA ILE A 56 12.44 -3.38 3.98
C ILE A 56 13.24 -4.65 3.64
N LEU A 57 12.60 -5.82 3.72
CA LEU A 57 13.25 -7.11 3.46
C LEU A 57 13.84 -7.20 2.04
N PHE A 58 13.20 -6.55 1.07
CA PHE A 58 13.62 -6.58 -0.34
C PHE A 58 14.37 -5.32 -0.79
N LYS A 59 14.78 -4.45 0.14
CA LYS A 59 15.50 -3.18 -0.13
C LYS A 59 14.83 -2.32 -1.22
N LYS A 60 13.51 -2.39 -1.36
CA LYS A 60 12.77 -1.58 -2.33
C LYS A 60 12.47 -0.20 -1.75
N ARG A 61 12.69 0.82 -2.57
CA ARG A 61 12.91 2.23 -2.18
C ARG A 61 11.69 3.03 -1.69
N GLU A 62 10.56 2.40 -1.36
CA GLU A 62 9.31 3.14 -1.12
C GLU A 62 8.78 3.02 0.32
N ILE A 63 9.73 2.98 1.27
CA ILE A 63 9.43 2.98 2.71
C ILE A 63 8.70 4.27 3.10
N SER A 64 9.09 5.41 2.52
CA SER A 64 8.46 6.71 2.78
C SER A 64 6.98 6.73 2.42
N PHE A 65 6.60 6.25 1.23
CA PHE A 65 5.20 6.17 0.81
C PHE A 65 4.37 5.31 1.77
N ASN A 66 4.86 4.14 2.15
CA ASN A 66 4.16 3.28 3.10
C ASN A 66 4.03 3.93 4.49
N LEU A 67 5.06 4.67 4.96
CA LEU A 67 4.98 5.43 6.22
C LEU A 67 3.93 6.54 6.14
N PHE A 68 3.88 7.31 5.06
CA PHE A 68 2.85 8.34 4.89
C PHE A 68 1.45 7.73 4.82
N LEU A 69 1.27 6.63 4.09
CA LEU A 69 -0.01 5.90 4.06
C LEU A 69 -0.42 5.40 5.45
N LEU A 70 0.54 4.92 6.24
CA LEU A 70 0.27 4.47 7.61
C LEU A 70 -0.22 5.63 8.48
N ILE A 71 0.41 6.79 8.39
CA ILE A 71 -0.02 8.00 9.11
C ILE A 71 -1.46 8.35 8.69
N PHE A 72 -1.76 8.40 7.39
CA PHE A 72 -3.12 8.70 6.92
C PHE A 72 -4.15 7.65 7.35
N ALA A 73 -3.80 6.37 7.34
CA ALA A 73 -4.67 5.30 7.82
C ALA A 73 -4.97 5.43 9.33
N ILE A 74 -3.99 5.84 10.14
CA ILE A 74 -4.20 6.09 11.59
C ILE A 74 -5.08 7.33 11.80
N VAL A 75 -4.79 8.44 11.10
CA VAL A 75 -5.60 9.67 11.20
C VAL A 75 -7.04 9.44 10.71
N SER A 76 -7.26 8.43 9.86
CA SER A 76 -8.60 8.03 9.39
C SER A 76 -9.55 7.57 10.52
N PHE A 77 -9.05 7.22 11.71
CA PHE A 77 -9.89 6.94 12.88
C PHE A 77 -10.50 8.19 13.53
N VAL A 78 -9.98 9.39 13.23
CA VAL A 78 -10.46 10.63 13.85
C VAL A 78 -11.65 11.15 13.04
N PRO A 79 -12.85 11.34 13.61
CA PRO A 79 -14.06 11.65 12.81
C PRO A 79 -13.94 12.86 11.88
N LEU A 80 -13.39 13.98 12.37
CA LEU A 80 -13.25 15.22 11.57
C LEU A 80 -12.12 15.17 10.55
N LEU A 81 -10.98 14.59 10.94
CA LEU A 81 -9.79 14.52 10.10
C LEU A 81 -9.80 13.30 9.19
N GLY A 82 -10.65 12.32 9.48
CA GLY A 82 -10.55 11.00 8.89
C GLY A 82 -11.01 10.97 7.45
N TYR A 83 -12.03 11.76 7.11
CA TYR A 83 -12.45 11.94 5.73
C TYR A 83 -11.34 12.58 4.88
N ILE A 84 -10.70 13.64 5.39
CA ILE A 84 -9.57 14.31 4.73
C ILE A 84 -8.39 13.34 4.60
N ALA A 85 -8.07 12.60 5.66
CA ALA A 85 -6.99 11.61 5.64
C ALA A 85 -7.26 10.48 4.65
N THR A 86 -8.52 10.07 4.50
CA THR A 86 -8.94 9.06 3.52
C THR A 86 -8.75 9.58 2.09
N ILE A 87 -9.12 10.83 1.81
CA ILE A 87 -8.88 11.47 0.50
C ILE A 87 -7.38 11.55 0.19
N LEU A 88 -6.58 12.04 1.14
CA LEU A 88 -5.14 12.16 0.96
C LEU A 88 -4.48 10.79 0.80
N GLY A 89 -4.92 9.80 1.60
CA GLY A 89 -4.50 8.41 1.49
C GLY A 89 -4.85 7.79 0.14
N MET A 90 -6.03 8.09 -0.41
CA MET A 90 -6.44 7.65 -1.76
C MET A 90 -5.54 8.24 -2.84
N LEU A 91 -5.28 9.55 -2.82
CA LEU A 91 -4.40 10.20 -3.80
C LEU A 91 -2.96 9.68 -3.71
N LEU A 92 -2.45 9.52 -2.50
CA LEU A 92 -1.08 9.06 -2.27
C LEU A 92 -0.92 7.58 -2.62
N SER A 93 -1.90 6.73 -2.31
CA SER A 93 -1.88 5.31 -2.70
C SER A 93 -2.06 5.11 -4.19
N PHE A 94 -2.85 5.95 -4.87
CA PHE A 94 -2.98 5.94 -6.33
C PHE A 94 -1.67 6.29 -7.03
N THR A 95 -1.02 7.38 -6.60
CA THR A 95 0.28 7.79 -7.16
C THR A 95 1.36 6.72 -6.89
N TYR A 96 1.36 6.14 -5.69
CA TYR A 96 2.23 5.01 -5.37
C TYR A 96 1.96 3.78 -6.25
N ALA A 97 0.69 3.41 -6.45
CA ALA A 97 0.30 2.30 -7.32
C ALA A 97 0.72 2.52 -8.78
N LEU A 98 0.57 3.75 -9.30
CA LEU A 98 1.01 4.09 -10.65
C LEU A 98 2.53 3.99 -10.81
N ILE A 99 3.30 4.61 -9.91
CA ILE A 99 4.77 4.57 -9.96
C ILE A 99 5.25 3.12 -9.88
N PHE A 100 4.75 2.36 -8.90
CA PHE A 100 5.16 0.98 -8.69
C PHE A 100 4.76 0.08 -9.87
N GLY A 101 3.56 0.28 -10.44
CA GLY A 101 3.08 -0.44 -11.61
C GLY A 101 3.95 -0.17 -12.85
N ILE A 102 4.26 1.09 -13.15
CA ILE A 102 5.14 1.45 -14.27
C ILE A 102 6.52 0.82 -14.11
N TRP A 103 7.08 0.83 -12.89
CA TRP A 103 8.38 0.21 -12.61
C TRP A 103 8.34 -1.32 -12.66
N PHE A 104 7.20 -1.95 -12.37
CA PHE A 104 7.07 -3.41 -12.42
C PHE A 104 7.04 -3.93 -13.86
N PHE A 105 6.43 -3.19 -14.79
CA PHE A 105 6.30 -3.59 -16.19
C PHE A 105 7.44 -3.11 -17.11
N LYS A 106 8.37 -2.30 -16.61
CA LYS A 106 9.55 -1.82 -17.33
C LYS A 106 10.77 -2.67 -17.02
#